data_AF-A0A835RMX2-F1
#
_entry.id   AF-A0A835RMX2-F1
#
_cell.length_a   1.000
_cell.length_b   1.000
_cell.length_c   1.000
_cell.angle_alpha   90.00
_cell.angle_beta   90.00
_cell.angle_gamma   90.00
#
_symmetry.space_group_name_H-M   'P 1'
#
loop_
_entity.id
_entity.type
_entity.pdbx_description
1 polymer ?
#
loop_
_entity_poly.entity_id
_entity_poly.type
_entity_poly.pdbx_seq_one_letter_code
_entity_poly.pdbx_strand_id
1 'polypeptide(L)'
;MGTLRADEIGNIIRERIQQYNREVKILNMGTVLQVGDGIARIYGLDEVMAGELIEFEEGTIGIALNLESDNVGVVLMSDGLMIKEGSSVKAIGKIAQVPVSEAYLGRVINALTKPIDGRDEISSSESRLIESPAPGIISRRSV
;
A
#
# COMPACT_ATOMS: atom_id res chain seq x y z
N MET A 1 35.42 2.73 -0.46
CA MET A 1 34.56 3.75 -1.10
C MET A 1 34.38 3.34 -2.55
N GLY A 2 33.46 2.40 -2.80
CA GLY A 2 33.28 1.82 -4.13
C GLY A 2 32.50 2.79 -5.01
N THR A 3 33.13 3.27 -6.07
CA THR A 3 32.49 4.09 -7.11
C THR A 3 31.44 3.24 -7.80
N LEU A 4 30.15 3.47 -7.51
CA LEU A 4 29.05 2.98 -8.36
C LEU A 4 29.34 3.47 -9.78
N ARG A 5 29.52 2.54 -10.73
CA ARG A 5 29.87 2.89 -12.12
C ARG A 5 28.58 3.34 -12.81
N ALA A 6 28.63 4.48 -13.49
CA ALA A 6 27.48 5.01 -14.23
C ALA A 6 26.89 3.98 -15.22
N ASP A 7 27.73 3.07 -15.74
CA ASP A 7 27.34 1.98 -16.63
C ASP A 7 26.40 0.95 -15.98
N GLU A 8 26.58 0.65 -14.68
CA GLU A 8 25.72 -0.29 -13.94
C GLU A 8 24.33 0.31 -13.72
N ILE A 9 24.26 1.60 -13.36
CA ILE A 9 22.99 2.33 -13.21
C ILE A 9 22.23 2.37 -14.55
N GLY A 10 22.95 2.65 -15.65
CA GLY A 10 22.35 2.68 -16.99
C GLY A 10 21.77 1.34 -17.43
N ASN A 11 22.44 0.23 -17.07
CA ASN A 11 21.95 -1.12 -17.38
C ASN A 11 20.70 -1.47 -16.57
N ILE A 12 20.67 -1.18 -15.26
CA ILE A 12 19.51 -1.43 -14.40
C ILE A 12 18.26 -0.69 -14.91
N ILE A 13 18.40 0.59 -15.31
CA ILE A 13 17.28 1.38 -15.84
C ILE A 13 16.80 0.78 -17.18
N ARG A 14 17.72 0.40 -18.06
CA ARG A 14 17.38 -0.19 -19.37
C ARG A 14 16.64 -1.51 -19.21
N GLU A 15 17.07 -2.37 -18.29
CA GLU A 15 16.37 -3.62 -17.96
C GLU A 15 14.96 -3.37 -17.44
N ARG A 16 14.76 -2.41 -16.52
CA ARG A 16 13.42 -2.04 -16.02
C ARG A 16 12.49 -1.55 -17.14
N ILE A 17 13.01 -0.77 -18.09
CA ILE A 17 12.22 -0.30 -19.24
C ILE A 17 11.86 -1.48 -20.16
N GLN A 18 12.79 -2.41 -20.41
CA GLN A 18 12.51 -3.59 -21.24
C GLN A 18 11.47 -4.53 -20.62
N GLN A 19 11.46 -4.64 -19.30
CA GLN A 19 10.48 -5.43 -18.55
C GLN A 19 9.13 -4.73 -18.38
N TYR A 20 9.00 -3.46 -18.78
CA TYR A 20 7.76 -2.71 -18.66
C TYR A 20 6.71 -3.21 -19.65
N ASN A 21 5.86 -4.13 -19.20
CA ASN A 21 4.74 -4.63 -19.98
C ASN A 21 3.47 -3.82 -19.64
N ARG A 22 2.83 -3.24 -20.66
CA ARG A 22 1.64 -2.39 -20.48
C ARG A 22 0.39 -3.28 -20.48
N GLU A 23 0.08 -3.87 -19.33
CA GLU A 23 -1.19 -4.58 -19.12
C GLU A 23 -2.33 -3.59 -18.92
N VAL A 24 -3.39 -3.70 -19.74
CA VAL A 24 -4.64 -2.99 -19.51
C VAL A 24 -5.42 -3.76 -18.45
N LYS A 25 -5.52 -3.20 -17.24
CA LYS A 25 -6.32 -3.77 -16.14
C LYS A 25 -7.57 -2.94 -15.95
N ILE A 26 -8.71 -3.61 -15.81
CA ILE A 26 -9.93 -2.99 -15.30
C ILE A 26 -9.65 -2.71 -13.82
N LEU A 27 -9.72 -1.43 -13.43
CA LEU A 27 -9.44 -0.99 -12.09
C LEU A 27 -10.71 -0.39 -11.50
N ASN A 28 -11.00 -0.76 -10.25
CA ASN A 28 -12.07 -0.13 -9.51
C ASN A 28 -11.63 1.27 -9.07
N MET A 29 -12.33 2.29 -9.54
CA MET A 29 -11.98 3.70 -9.35
C MET A 29 -13.06 4.43 -8.57
N GLY A 30 -12.63 5.47 -7.85
CA GLY A 30 -13.52 6.37 -7.12
C GLY A 30 -13.05 7.81 -7.20
N THR A 31 -13.86 8.70 -6.65
CA THR A 31 -13.57 10.14 -6.56
C THR A 31 -13.71 10.60 -5.11
N VAL A 32 -12.74 11.37 -4.62
CA VAL A 32 -12.79 11.94 -3.26
C VAL A 32 -13.91 12.98 -3.19
N LEU A 33 -14.87 12.79 -2.30
CA LEU A 33 -15.93 13.77 -2.00
C LEU A 33 -15.49 14.74 -0.91
N GLN A 34 -14.80 14.23 0.11
CA GLN A 34 -14.39 15.02 1.26
C GLN A 34 -13.15 14.39 1.88
N VAL A 35 -12.27 15.23 2.41
CA VAL A 35 -11.16 14.82 3.27
C VAL A 35 -11.13 15.70 4.52
N GLY A 36 -10.93 15.09 5.68
CA GLY A 36 -10.81 15.79 6.96
C GLY A 36 -10.38 14.85 8.08
N ASP A 37 -9.53 15.34 8.99
CA ASP A 37 -9.06 14.62 10.18
C ASP A 37 -8.54 13.20 9.91
N GLY A 38 -7.86 13.00 8.77
CA GLY A 38 -7.32 11.68 8.38
C GLY A 38 -8.36 10.71 7.79
N ILE A 39 -9.58 11.17 7.51
CA ILE A 39 -10.64 10.39 6.89
C ILE A 39 -10.99 11.00 5.53
N ALA A 40 -11.08 10.15 4.51
CA ALA A 40 -11.60 10.51 3.21
C ALA A 40 -12.93 9.78 2.95
N ARG A 41 -13.90 10.52 2.41
CA ARG A 41 -15.15 9.95 1.87
C ARG A 41 -15.04 9.90 0.37
N ILE A 42 -15.34 8.74 -0.20
CA ILE A 42 -15.07 8.45 -1.60
C ILE A 42 -16.35 7.97 -2.26
N TYR A 43 -16.70 8.55 -3.40
CA TYR A 43 -17.77 8.08 -4.26
C TYR A 43 -17.26 7.03 -5.26
N GLY A 44 -18.08 6.01 -5.54
CA GLY A 44 -17.71 4.87 -6.38
C GLY A 44 -17.04 3.78 -5.56
N LEU A 45 -15.98 3.19 -6.11
CA LEU A 45 -15.34 2.02 -5.51
C LEU A 45 -16.31 0.84 -5.30
N ASP A 46 -17.28 0.61 -6.20
CA ASP A 46 -18.41 -0.31 -6.01
C ASP A 46 -17.99 -1.76 -5.67
N GLU A 47 -16.85 -2.21 -6.18
CA GLU A 47 -16.31 -3.56 -5.94
C GLU A 47 -15.26 -3.62 -4.81
N VAL A 48 -15.14 -2.59 -3.97
CA VAL A 48 -14.15 -2.56 -2.89
C VAL A 48 -14.53 -3.50 -1.76
N MET A 49 -13.52 -4.13 -1.17
CA MET A 49 -13.68 -4.99 0.01
C MET A 49 -13.43 -4.21 1.31
N ALA A 50 -14.08 -4.63 2.39
CA ALA A 50 -13.79 -4.08 3.71
C ALA A 50 -12.36 -4.45 4.12
N GLY A 51 -11.61 -3.46 4.61
CA GLY A 51 -10.20 -3.60 4.93
C GLY A 51 -9.27 -3.60 3.72
N GLU A 52 -9.75 -3.25 2.52
CA GLU A 52 -8.90 -3.14 1.33
C GLU A 52 -8.01 -1.89 1.35
N LEU A 53 -6.82 -2.01 0.76
CA LEU A 53 -5.95 -0.86 0.52
C LEU A 53 -6.44 -0.04 -0.68
N ILE A 54 -6.49 1.27 -0.47
CA ILE A 54 -6.84 2.27 -1.48
C ILE A 54 -5.62 3.13 -1.76
N GLU A 55 -5.33 3.35 -3.04
CA GLU A 55 -4.29 4.24 -3.51
C GLU A 55 -4.91 5.54 -4.03
N PHE A 56 -4.48 6.66 -3.46
CA PHE A 56 -4.85 7.99 -3.93
C PHE A 56 -3.94 8.41 -5.08
N GLU A 57 -4.40 9.33 -5.93
CA GLU A 57 -3.65 9.83 -7.10
C GLU A 57 -2.23 10.33 -6.76
N GLU A 58 -2.04 10.91 -5.58
CA GLU A 58 -0.74 11.42 -5.09
C GLU A 58 0.17 10.32 -4.50
N GLY A 59 -0.34 9.08 -4.36
CA GLY A 59 0.39 7.92 -3.84
C GLY A 59 0.19 7.67 -2.34
N THR A 60 -0.61 8.49 -1.67
CA THR A 60 -1.07 8.21 -0.30
C THR A 60 -1.87 6.91 -0.28
N ILE A 61 -1.66 6.08 0.75
CA ILE A 61 -2.39 4.84 0.96
C ILE A 61 -3.46 5.07 2.03
N GLY A 62 -4.63 4.50 1.83
CA GLY A 62 -5.69 4.41 2.83
C GLY A 62 -6.25 3.00 2.97
N ILE A 63 -7.07 2.80 4.00
CA ILE A 63 -7.77 1.54 4.27
C ILE A 63 -9.28 1.81 4.25
N ALA A 64 -10.02 1.05 3.44
CA ALA A 64 -11.48 1.10 3.43
C ALA A 64 -12.04 0.46 4.71
N LEU A 65 -12.72 1.26 5.54
CA LEU A 65 -13.33 0.78 6.80
C LEU A 65 -14.85 0.71 6.72
N ASN A 66 -15.48 1.74 6.15
CA ASN A 66 -16.93 1.84 6.07
C ASN A 66 -17.36 1.74 4.61
N LEU A 67 -18.25 0.79 4.30
CA LEU A 67 -18.85 0.64 2.98
C LEU A 67 -20.31 1.07 3.08
N GLU A 68 -20.58 2.35 2.80
CA GLU A 68 -21.94 2.89 2.76
C GLU A 68 -22.54 2.73 1.36
N SER A 69 -23.84 2.94 1.20
CA SER A 69 -24.51 2.72 -0.09
C SER A 69 -24.15 3.76 -1.15
N ASP A 70 -23.72 4.95 -0.73
CA ASP A 70 -23.42 6.10 -1.57
C ASP A 70 -21.95 6.54 -1.50
N ASN A 71 -21.21 6.11 -0.48
CA ASN A 71 -19.81 6.45 -0.31
C ASN A 71 -19.03 5.39 0.49
N VAL A 72 -17.70 5.42 0.35
CA VAL A 72 -16.76 4.58 1.09
C VAL A 72 -15.94 5.47 2.01
N GLY A 73 -15.96 5.15 3.30
CA GLY A 73 -15.12 5.77 4.31
C GLY A 73 -13.74 5.12 4.34
N VAL A 74 -12.72 5.90 4.02
CA VAL A 74 -11.33 5.47 3.95
C VAL A 74 -10.51 6.22 4.99
N VAL A 75 -9.79 5.48 5.83
CA VAL A 75 -8.81 6.08 6.76
C VAL A 75 -7.47 6.20 6.06
N LEU A 76 -6.90 7.40 6.11
CA LEU A 76 -5.63 7.73 5.49
C LEU A 76 -4.47 7.24 6.37
N MET A 77 -3.47 6.61 5.75
CA MET A 77 -2.24 6.19 6.41
C MET A 77 -1.15 7.28 6.34
N SER A 78 -1.54 8.51 6.00
CA SER A 78 -0.73 9.73 5.93
C SER A 78 -1.54 10.94 6.41
N ASP A 79 -0.93 12.12 6.46
CA ASP A 79 -1.57 13.36 6.90
C ASP A 79 -2.69 13.88 5.98
N GLY A 80 -2.74 13.42 4.72
CA GLY A 80 -3.81 13.74 3.78
C GLY A 80 -3.81 15.17 3.26
N LEU A 81 -2.78 15.97 3.55
CA LEU A 81 -2.75 17.40 3.23
C LEU A 81 -2.72 17.69 1.72
N MET A 82 -2.22 16.74 0.93
CA MET A 82 -2.14 16.85 -0.52
C MET A 82 -3.40 16.35 -1.24
N ILE A 83 -4.31 15.67 -0.53
CA ILE A 83 -5.51 15.09 -1.12
C ILE A 83 -6.54 16.21 -1.30
N LYS A 84 -7.11 16.27 -2.50
CA LYS A 84 -8.14 17.25 -2.84
C LYS A 84 -9.46 16.57 -3.11
N GLU A 85 -10.54 17.28 -2.84
CA GLU A 85 -11.85 16.91 -3.37
C GLU A 85 -11.79 16.83 -4.91
N GLY A 86 -12.45 15.83 -5.47
CA GLY A 86 -12.39 15.51 -6.89
C GLY A 86 -11.18 14.68 -7.33
N SER A 87 -10.18 14.46 -6.46
CA SER A 87 -9.04 13.59 -6.79
C SER A 87 -9.50 12.15 -7.06
N SER A 88 -8.83 11.50 -7.99
CA SER A 88 -9.10 10.10 -8.30
C SER A 88 -8.48 9.19 -7.24
N VAL A 89 -9.17 8.09 -6.97
CA VAL A 89 -8.64 7.01 -6.14
C VAL A 89 -8.84 5.66 -6.81
N LYS A 90 -8.06 4.69 -6.37
CA LYS A 90 -8.02 3.36 -6.96
C LYS A 90 -8.00 2.30 -5.87
N ALA A 91 -8.85 1.30 -6.00
CA ALA A 91 -8.78 0.09 -5.19
C ALA A 91 -7.60 -0.79 -5.66
N ILE A 92 -6.78 -1.26 -4.72
CA ILE A 92 -5.59 -2.08 -5.02
C ILE A 92 -5.97 -3.54 -5.30
N GLY A 93 -7.16 -3.98 -4.90
CA GLY A 93 -7.65 -5.36 -4.99
C GLY A 93 -7.06 -6.27 -3.92
N LYS A 94 -6.44 -5.70 -2.87
CA LYS A 94 -5.77 -6.44 -1.80
C LYS A 94 -6.23 -5.95 -0.45
N ILE A 95 -6.70 -6.87 0.38
CA ILE A 95 -6.92 -6.64 1.82
C ILE A 95 -5.61 -6.15 2.45
N ALA A 96 -5.73 -5.26 3.43
CA ALA A 96 -4.64 -4.65 4.18
C ALA A 96 -3.59 -5.69 4.57
N GLN A 97 -2.46 -5.63 3.87
CA GLN A 97 -1.35 -6.56 4.00
C GLN A 97 -0.03 -5.82 3.93
N VAL A 98 0.97 -6.36 4.62
CA VAL A 98 2.32 -5.85 4.65
C VAL A 98 3.30 -6.90 4.15
N PRO A 99 4.37 -6.50 3.42
CA PRO A 99 5.48 -7.39 3.12
C PRO A 99 6.16 -7.86 4.41
N VAL A 100 6.56 -9.12 4.43
CA VAL A 100 7.26 -9.76 5.56
C VAL A 100 8.52 -10.47 5.05
N SER A 101 9.59 -10.43 5.84
CA SER A 101 10.89 -11.02 5.48
C SER A 101 11.83 -10.99 6.68
N GLU A 102 12.79 -11.90 6.73
CA GLU A 102 13.92 -11.79 7.68
C GLU A 102 14.79 -10.57 7.39
N ALA A 103 14.76 -10.03 6.17
CA ALA A 103 15.51 -8.84 5.76
C ALA A 103 15.10 -7.56 6.52
N TYR A 104 13.97 -7.58 7.24
CA TYR A 104 13.56 -6.48 8.13
C TYR A 104 14.33 -6.46 9.46
N LEU A 105 15.03 -7.54 9.84
CA LEU A 105 15.77 -7.60 11.10
C LEU A 105 16.89 -6.55 11.14
N GLY A 106 16.88 -5.72 12.19
CA GLY A 106 17.86 -4.65 12.38
C GLY A 106 17.66 -3.41 11.51
N ARG A 107 16.54 -3.31 10.79
CA ARG A 107 16.11 -2.13 10.05
C ARG A 107 15.19 -1.26 10.89
N VAL A 108 15.09 0.03 10.55
CA VAL A 108 14.04 0.91 11.08
C VAL A 108 13.03 1.15 9.98
N ILE A 109 11.78 0.77 10.22
CA ILE A 109 10.66 0.87 9.27
C ILE A 109 9.50 1.67 9.86
N ASN A 110 8.68 2.24 9.00
CA ASN A 110 7.39 2.80 9.39
C ASN A 110 6.28 1.73 9.43
N ALA A 111 5.06 2.14 9.81
CA ALA A 111 3.89 1.25 9.91
C ALA A 111 3.47 0.61 8.57
N LEU A 112 3.84 1.22 7.44
CA LEU A 112 3.61 0.69 6.10
C LEU A 112 4.82 -0.10 5.58
N THR A 113 5.72 -0.55 6.45
CA THR A 113 6.93 -1.34 6.14
C THR A 113 7.93 -0.68 5.20
N LYS A 114 7.83 0.64 5.00
CA LYS A 114 8.85 1.40 4.26
C LYS A 114 10.04 1.69 5.18
N PRO A 115 11.28 1.47 4.72
CA PRO A 115 12.46 1.80 5.52
C PRO A 115 12.59 3.31 5.72
N ILE A 116 12.88 3.71 6.96
CA ILE A 116 13.12 5.11 7.36
C ILE A 116 14.54 5.30 7.94
N ASP A 117 15.38 4.26 7.87
CA ASP A 117 16.78 4.30 8.28
C ASP A 117 17.74 4.85 7.20
N GLY A 118 17.22 5.31 6.05
CA GLY A 118 18.01 5.86 4.96
C GLY A 118 18.85 4.84 4.18
N ARG A 119 18.63 3.54 4.40
CA ARG A 119 19.25 2.46 3.62
C ARG A 119 18.34 2.02 2.47
N ASP A 120 18.83 1.12 1.64
CA ASP A 120 18.11 0.58 0.48
C ASP A 120 16.76 -0.08 0.84
N GLU A 121 15.89 -0.21 -0.16
CA GLU A 121 14.62 -0.92 -0.04
C GLU A 121 14.81 -2.37 0.45
N ILE A 122 13.85 -2.85 1.23
CA ILE A 122 13.88 -4.20 1.79
C ILE A 122 13.19 -5.13 0.80
N SER A 123 13.94 -6.07 0.23
CA SER A 123 13.37 -7.10 -0.63
C SER A 123 12.56 -8.10 0.22
N SER A 124 11.33 -8.34 -0.20
CA SER A 124 10.41 -9.29 0.41
C SER A 124 9.60 -9.97 -0.68
N SER A 125 9.56 -11.30 -0.63
CA SER A 125 8.79 -12.16 -1.54
C SER A 125 7.40 -12.51 -0.99
N GLU A 126 7.19 -12.33 0.31
CA GLU A 126 6.00 -12.76 1.02
C GLU A 126 5.25 -11.56 1.60
N SER A 127 3.94 -11.69 1.73
CA SER A 127 3.09 -10.68 2.36
C SER A 127 2.13 -11.34 3.32
N ARG A 128 1.82 -10.65 4.42
CA ARG A 128 0.89 -11.13 5.44
C ARG A 128 -0.19 -10.08 5.68
N LEU A 129 -1.41 -10.54 5.92
CA LEU A 129 -2.51 -9.68 6.34
C LEU A 129 -2.16 -8.98 7.66
N ILE A 130 -2.45 -7.68 7.73
CA ILE A 130 -2.33 -6.90 8.97
C ILE A 130 -3.30 -7.46 10.01
N GLU A 131 -4.56 -7.61 9.59
CA GLU A 131 -5.61 -8.24 10.39
C GLU A 131 -5.67 -9.73 10.04
N SER A 132 -5.02 -10.57 10.86
CA SER A 132 -5.05 -12.03 10.71
C SER A 132 -5.52 -12.70 12.00
N PRO A 133 -6.29 -13.80 11.91
CA PRO A 133 -6.79 -14.48 13.10
C PRO A 133 -5.65 -15.02 13.95
N ALA A 134 -5.80 -14.91 15.27
CA ALA A 134 -4.85 -15.48 16.22
C ALA A 134 -4.85 -17.02 16.15
N PRO A 135 -3.75 -17.69 16.54
CA PRO A 135 -3.70 -19.15 16.62
C PRO A 135 -4.80 -19.72 17.52
N GLY A 136 -5.51 -20.75 17.02
CA GLY A 136 -6.52 -21.47 17.79
C GLY A 136 -5.91 -22.32 18.92
N ILE A 137 -6.75 -22.83 19.84
CA ILE A 137 -6.29 -23.55 21.05
C ILE A 137 -5.39 -24.74 20.70
N ILE A 138 -5.75 -25.53 19.69
CA ILE A 138 -4.99 -26.72 19.26
C ILE A 138 -3.59 -26.36 18.73
N SER A 139 -3.42 -25.17 18.14
CA SER A 139 -2.15 -24.70 17.59
C SER A 139 -1.21 -24.12 18.66
N ARG A 140 -1.69 -23.96 19.90
CA ARG A 140 -0.91 -23.40 21.00
C ARG A 140 -0.17 -24.50 21.74
N ARG A 141 0.97 -24.15 22.34
CA ARG A 141 1.71 -24.98 23.30
C ARG A 141 1.82 -24.21 24.61
N SER A 142 1.75 -24.91 25.75
CA SER A 142 2.06 -24.27 27.04
C SER A 142 3.48 -23.72 27.00
N VAL A 143 3.64 -22.48 27.46
CA VAL A 143 4.94 -21.89 27.73
C VAL A 143 5.57 -22.51 28.98
#